data_AF-A0A357CCK9-F1
#
_entry.id   AF-A0A357CCK9-F1
#
_cell.length_a   1.000
_cell.length_b   1.000
_cell.length_c   1.000
_cell.angle_alpha   90.00
_cell.angle_beta   90.00
_cell.angle_gamma   90.00
#
_symmetry.space_group_name_H-M   'P 1'
#
loop_
_entity.id
_entity.type
_entity.pdbx_description
1 polymer ?
#
loop_
_entity_poly.entity_id
_entity_poly.type
_entity_poly.pdbx_seq_one_letter_code
_entity_poly.pdbx_strand_id
1 'polypeptide(L)'
;PEEFAKVGAEKSKGTKVFALAGNVVNTGLVEVPMGTTLREVIFELGGGIPNGRKFKAAQIGGPSGACLTEEHFDLPLEYDALTKAGAMMGSGGLIVMDDTKCMVDVARFFLDFTCDESCGKCPPCRIGTKRMLEILERITNGEGREEDIDNLYELASIIKASALCGLGQTSPNPVLSTIKHFRNEYLAHIRDKQCPAGVCRSLMNYVIIPEMCKGCGICAKHCPSNAISGEIKKPYVIDPAECIRCGACMEKCPFKAIRRG
;
A
#
# COMPACT_ATOMS: atom_id res chain seq x y z
N PRO A 1 -9.67 -17.43 -33.04
CA PRO A 1 -10.54 -17.01 -34.17
C PRO A 1 -9.94 -15.79 -34.87
N GLU A 2 -10.01 -15.70 -36.20
CA GLU A 2 -9.37 -14.62 -36.96
C GLU A 2 -9.92 -13.23 -36.59
N GLU A 3 -11.23 -13.09 -36.37
CA GLU A 3 -11.84 -11.82 -35.93
C GLU A 3 -11.32 -11.34 -34.56
N PHE A 4 -11.13 -12.25 -33.61
CA PHE A 4 -10.56 -11.91 -32.30
C PHE A 4 -9.10 -11.47 -32.41
N ALA A 5 -8.36 -12.01 -33.40
CA ALA A 5 -6.98 -11.65 -33.66
C ALA A 5 -6.79 -10.31 -34.41
N LYS A 6 -7.88 -9.69 -34.88
CA LYS A 6 -7.84 -8.33 -35.45
C LYS A 6 -7.78 -7.24 -34.37
N VAL A 7 -8.17 -7.56 -33.15
CA VAL A 7 -8.19 -6.64 -32.00
C VAL A 7 -6.94 -6.84 -31.16
N GLY A 8 -6.44 -5.76 -30.55
CA GLY A 8 -5.29 -5.78 -29.66
C GLY A 8 -3.92 -5.69 -30.35
N ALA A 9 -2.87 -5.64 -29.55
CA ALA A 9 -1.48 -5.47 -29.98
C ALA A 9 -0.94 -6.62 -30.83
N GLU A 10 0.19 -6.42 -31.52
CA GLU A 10 0.78 -7.43 -32.41
C GLU A 10 1.09 -8.76 -31.70
N LYS A 11 1.66 -8.69 -30.49
CA LYS A 11 2.06 -9.87 -29.71
C LYS A 11 0.99 -10.37 -28.74
N SER A 12 0.04 -9.51 -28.38
CA SER A 12 -1.06 -9.82 -27.47
C SER A 12 -2.38 -9.52 -28.16
N LYS A 13 -2.96 -10.54 -28.79
CA LYS A 13 -4.21 -10.42 -29.56
C LYS A 13 -5.44 -10.53 -28.68
N GLY A 14 -6.53 -9.90 -29.11
CA GLY A 14 -7.84 -9.94 -28.47
C GLY A 14 -8.07 -8.84 -27.45
N THR A 15 -9.06 -9.08 -26.60
CA THR A 15 -9.47 -8.21 -25.49
C THR A 15 -9.10 -8.83 -24.14
N LYS A 16 -9.04 -7.99 -23.12
CA LYS A 16 -8.91 -8.39 -21.71
C LYS A 16 -9.98 -7.70 -20.89
N VAL A 17 -10.60 -8.47 -20.00
CA VAL A 17 -11.44 -7.91 -18.93
C VAL A 17 -10.56 -7.62 -17.71
N PHE A 18 -10.63 -6.38 -17.22
CA PHE A 18 -10.06 -5.94 -15.95
C PHE A 18 -11.15 -5.71 -14.91
N ALA A 19 -10.91 -6.18 -13.69
CA ALA A 19 -11.70 -5.81 -12.52
C ALA A 19 -11.07 -4.56 -11.90
N LEU A 20 -11.59 -3.40 -12.27
CA LEU A 20 -11.14 -2.09 -11.82
C LEU A 20 -11.78 -1.74 -10.48
N ALA A 21 -10.95 -1.58 -9.45
CA ALA A 21 -11.38 -1.31 -8.08
C ALA A 21 -10.41 -0.36 -7.35
N GLY A 22 -10.75 0.02 -6.11
CA GLY A 22 -9.93 0.90 -5.28
C GLY A 22 -10.33 2.36 -5.36
N ASN A 23 -9.35 3.27 -5.29
CA ASN A 23 -9.53 4.72 -5.31
C ASN A 23 -9.74 5.23 -6.75
N VAL A 24 -10.86 4.85 -7.38
CA VAL A 24 -11.24 5.23 -8.74
C VAL A 24 -12.73 5.57 -8.81
N VAL A 25 -13.13 6.53 -9.65
CA VAL A 25 -14.53 7.02 -9.69
C VAL A 25 -15.50 5.93 -10.15
N ASN A 26 -15.17 5.24 -11.24
CA ASN A 26 -15.97 4.16 -11.80
C ASN A 26 -15.29 2.81 -11.50
N THR A 27 -15.87 2.05 -10.56
CA THR A 27 -15.44 0.68 -10.27
C THR A 27 -16.29 -0.32 -11.04
N GLY A 28 -15.70 -1.42 -11.52
CA GLY A 28 -16.44 -2.46 -12.23
C GLY A 28 -15.57 -3.34 -13.10
N LEU A 29 -16.21 -4.07 -14.02
CA LEU A 29 -15.52 -4.81 -15.06
C LEU A 29 -15.41 -3.93 -16.30
N VAL A 30 -14.19 -3.78 -16.81
CA VAL A 30 -13.92 -3.07 -18.07
C VAL A 30 -13.25 -4.03 -19.04
N GLU A 31 -13.85 -4.19 -20.22
CA GLU A 31 -13.25 -4.94 -21.31
C GLU A 31 -12.53 -3.97 -22.25
N VAL A 32 -11.24 -4.21 -22.47
CA VAL A 32 -10.40 -3.35 -23.32
C VAL A 32 -9.59 -4.19 -24.31
N PRO A 33 -9.27 -3.65 -25.49
CA PRO A 33 -8.27 -4.26 -26.37
C PRO A 33 -6.93 -4.43 -25.65
N MET A 34 -6.25 -5.56 -25.88
CA MET A 34 -4.87 -5.72 -25.43
C MET A 34 -3.97 -4.61 -25.99
N GLY A 35 -3.09 -4.04 -25.17
CA GLY A 35 -2.27 -2.88 -25.56
C GLY A 35 -2.84 -1.53 -25.17
N THR A 36 -4.11 -1.46 -24.72
CA THR A 36 -4.64 -0.27 -24.03
C THR A 36 -3.72 0.08 -22.86
N THR A 37 -3.43 1.37 -22.68
CA THR A 37 -2.50 1.85 -21.66
C THR A 37 -3.13 1.86 -20.27
N LEU A 38 -2.29 1.82 -19.24
CA LEU A 38 -2.74 1.98 -17.85
C LEU A 38 -3.49 3.31 -17.65
N ARG A 39 -3.04 4.37 -18.32
CA ARG A 39 -3.65 5.71 -18.27
C ARG A 39 -5.10 5.68 -18.76
N GLU A 40 -5.33 5.11 -19.94
CA GLU A 40 -6.67 5.04 -20.55
C GLU A 40 -7.64 4.27 -19.64
N VAL A 41 -7.19 3.13 -19.09
CA VAL A 41 -8.03 2.33 -18.18
C VAL A 41 -8.39 3.11 -16.91
N ILE A 42 -7.45 3.83 -16.29
CA ILE A 42 -7.69 4.53 -15.02
C ILE A 42 -8.46 5.84 -15.21
N PHE A 43 -8.04 6.67 -16.17
CA PHE A 43 -8.54 8.04 -16.30
C PHE A 43 -9.70 8.16 -17.27
N GLU A 44 -9.68 7.43 -18.39
CA GLU A 44 -10.74 7.53 -19.40
C GLU A 44 -11.93 6.62 -19.04
N LEU A 45 -11.65 5.34 -18.73
CA LEU A 45 -12.71 4.39 -18.37
C LEU A 45 -13.07 4.49 -16.87
N GLY A 46 -12.06 4.54 -16.01
CA GLY A 46 -12.22 4.65 -14.56
C GLY A 46 -12.68 6.03 -14.07
N GLY A 47 -12.63 7.08 -14.90
CA GLY A 47 -12.98 8.45 -14.50
C GLY A 47 -11.96 9.10 -13.54
N GLY A 48 -10.78 8.51 -13.38
CA GLY A 48 -9.69 9.05 -12.56
C GLY A 48 -9.87 8.84 -11.06
N ILE A 49 -9.11 9.61 -10.28
CA ILE A 49 -9.06 9.49 -8.81
C ILE A 49 -10.15 10.36 -8.16
N PRO A 50 -10.95 9.82 -7.23
CA PRO A 50 -12.03 10.57 -6.60
C PRO A 50 -11.49 11.74 -5.74
N ASN A 51 -12.34 12.75 -5.53
CA ASN A 51 -12.08 13.90 -4.64
C ASN A 51 -10.85 14.74 -5.02
N GLY A 52 -10.39 14.69 -6.27
CA GLY A 52 -9.20 15.45 -6.72
C GLY A 52 -7.90 15.02 -6.03
N ARG A 53 -7.86 13.81 -5.46
CA ARG A 53 -6.65 13.24 -4.85
C ARG A 53 -5.66 12.83 -5.94
N LYS A 54 -4.40 12.62 -5.55
CA LYS A 54 -3.34 12.22 -6.47
C LYS A 54 -3.30 10.71 -6.61
N PHE A 55 -3.09 10.23 -7.83
CA PHE A 55 -2.74 8.83 -8.07
C PHE A 55 -1.42 8.53 -7.37
N LYS A 56 -1.31 7.34 -6.78
CA LYS A 56 -0.09 6.87 -6.14
C LYS A 56 0.45 5.62 -6.82
N ALA A 57 -0.40 4.60 -6.94
CA ALA A 57 -0.03 3.34 -7.55
C ALA A 57 -1.25 2.57 -8.06
N ALA A 58 -1.02 1.62 -8.94
CA ALA A 58 -1.99 0.61 -9.34
C ALA A 58 -1.40 -0.79 -9.13
N GLN A 59 -2.05 -1.62 -8.32
CA GLN A 59 -1.70 -3.03 -8.18
C GLN A 59 -2.35 -3.80 -9.33
N ILE A 60 -1.54 -4.38 -10.21
CA ILE A 60 -2.01 -5.19 -11.35
C ILE A 60 -1.54 -6.64 -11.21
N GLY A 61 -2.41 -7.57 -11.59
CA GLY A 61 -2.13 -9.01 -11.53
C GLY A 61 -2.68 -9.69 -10.28
N GLY A 62 -3.52 -9.00 -9.50
CA GLY A 62 -4.10 -9.51 -8.26
C GLY A 62 -3.15 -9.42 -7.06
N PRO A 63 -3.37 -10.25 -6.02
CA PRO A 63 -2.59 -10.19 -4.78
C PRO A 63 -1.10 -10.48 -4.94
N SER A 64 -0.71 -11.37 -5.87
CA SER A 64 0.69 -11.65 -6.19
C SER A 64 1.25 -10.81 -7.36
N GLY A 65 0.51 -9.78 -7.74
CA GLY A 65 0.89 -8.81 -8.76
C GLY A 65 1.95 -7.82 -8.29
N ALA A 66 2.11 -6.72 -9.02
CA ALA A 66 3.05 -5.64 -8.66
C ALA A 66 2.37 -4.27 -8.73
N CYS A 67 2.95 -3.32 -7.98
CA CYS A 67 2.54 -1.92 -7.98
C CYS A 67 3.21 -1.17 -9.13
N LEU A 68 2.40 -0.59 -10.00
CA LEU A 68 2.79 0.33 -11.06
C LEU A 68 2.57 1.78 -10.61
N THR A 69 3.50 2.66 -10.95
CA THR A 69 3.46 4.11 -10.65
C THR A 69 3.11 4.96 -11.88
N GLU A 70 3.09 6.29 -11.73
CA GLU A 70 2.87 7.25 -12.82
C GLU A 70 3.85 7.07 -14.00
N GLU A 71 5.07 6.59 -13.72
CA GLU A 71 6.08 6.25 -14.75
C GLU A 71 5.60 5.18 -15.74
N HIS A 72 4.58 4.41 -15.35
CA HIS A 72 4.03 3.29 -16.13
C HIS A 72 2.68 3.63 -16.75
N PHE A 73 2.23 4.89 -16.72
CA PHE A 73 0.93 5.24 -17.28
C PHE A 73 0.80 4.91 -18.77
N ASP A 74 1.87 5.14 -19.52
CA ASP A 74 1.89 4.89 -20.96
C ASP A 74 2.40 3.47 -21.28
N LEU A 75 2.51 2.61 -20.26
CA LEU A 75 2.82 1.19 -20.44
C LEU A 75 1.61 0.49 -21.08
N PRO A 76 1.78 -0.15 -22.25
CA PRO A 76 0.70 -0.93 -22.84
C PRO A 76 0.42 -2.15 -21.97
N LEU A 77 -0.86 -2.43 -21.69
CA LEU A 77 -1.29 -3.58 -20.91
C LEU A 77 -1.20 -4.85 -21.76
N GLU A 78 0.03 -5.34 -21.91
CA GLU A 78 0.40 -6.57 -22.63
C GLU A 78 1.23 -7.47 -21.74
N TYR A 79 1.23 -8.78 -22.00
CA TYR A 79 1.98 -9.75 -21.20
C TYR A 79 3.47 -9.43 -21.11
N ASP A 80 4.12 -9.17 -22.25
CA ASP A 80 5.56 -8.88 -22.31
C ASP A 80 5.91 -7.54 -21.66
N ALA A 81 5.09 -6.51 -21.90
CA ALA A 81 5.32 -5.17 -21.36
C ALA A 81 5.18 -5.16 -19.83
N LEU A 82 4.12 -5.80 -19.30
CA LEU A 82 3.93 -5.95 -17.85
C LEU A 82 5.05 -6.76 -17.21
N THR A 83 5.47 -7.86 -17.84
CA THR A 83 6.57 -8.69 -17.33
C THR A 83 7.87 -7.90 -17.23
N LYS A 84 8.18 -7.06 -18.24
CA LYS A 84 9.36 -6.17 -18.22
C LYS A 84 9.27 -5.10 -17.14
N ALA A 85 8.08 -4.62 -16.82
CA ALA A 85 7.85 -3.70 -15.70
C ALA A 85 7.94 -4.39 -14.33
N GLY A 86 8.10 -5.72 -14.28
CA GLY A 86 8.11 -6.52 -13.05
C GLY A 86 6.71 -6.82 -12.52
N ALA A 87 5.68 -6.53 -13.31
CA ALA A 87 4.29 -6.86 -13.05
C ALA A 87 3.85 -8.09 -13.86
N MET A 88 2.57 -8.45 -13.75
CA MET A 88 1.99 -9.51 -14.56
C MET A 88 0.53 -9.21 -14.84
N MET A 89 -0.01 -9.76 -15.94
CA MET A 89 -1.43 -9.63 -16.28
C MET A 89 -2.33 -10.28 -15.23
N GLY A 90 -1.92 -11.45 -14.71
CA GLY A 90 -2.66 -12.22 -13.72
C GLY A 90 -4.12 -12.47 -14.13
N SER A 91 -5.04 -12.35 -13.16
CA SER A 91 -6.48 -12.46 -13.38
C SER A 91 -7.11 -11.24 -14.07
N GLY A 92 -6.37 -10.13 -14.19
CA GLY A 92 -6.92 -8.83 -14.59
C GLY A 92 -7.47 -8.00 -13.43
N GLY A 93 -7.16 -8.34 -12.17
CA GLY A 93 -7.42 -7.43 -11.06
C GLY A 93 -6.54 -6.18 -11.16
N LEU A 94 -7.16 -5.00 -11.11
CA LEU A 94 -6.49 -3.69 -11.15
C LEU A 94 -7.01 -2.81 -10.01
N ILE A 95 -6.21 -2.70 -8.95
CA ILE A 95 -6.56 -1.93 -7.75
C ILE A 95 -5.82 -0.60 -7.79
N VAL A 96 -6.55 0.48 -8.00
CA VAL A 96 -6.04 1.86 -8.03
C VAL A 96 -5.92 2.39 -6.60
N MET A 97 -4.82 3.06 -6.29
CA MET A 97 -4.52 3.61 -4.98
C MET A 97 -4.13 5.08 -5.10
N ASP A 98 -4.65 5.89 -4.21
CA ASP A 98 -4.30 7.30 -4.08
C ASP A 98 -3.26 7.55 -2.98
N ASP A 99 -2.90 8.81 -2.79
CA ASP A 99 -1.97 9.30 -1.77
C ASP A 99 -2.42 9.06 -0.31
N THR A 100 -3.61 8.49 -0.05
CA THR A 100 -4.04 8.06 1.31
C THR A 100 -3.54 6.69 1.72
N LYS A 101 -2.96 5.91 0.79
CA LYS A 101 -2.54 4.53 1.07
C LYS A 101 -1.08 4.45 1.50
N CYS A 102 -0.77 3.60 2.47
CA CYS A 102 0.61 3.30 2.86
C CYS A 102 1.14 2.13 2.03
N MET A 103 2.22 2.30 1.27
CA MET A 103 2.70 1.23 0.38
C MET A 103 3.36 0.09 1.14
N VAL A 104 3.90 0.35 2.33
CA VAL A 104 4.42 -0.69 3.24
C VAL A 104 3.27 -1.59 3.74
N ASP A 105 2.15 -0.99 4.13
CA ASP A 105 0.96 -1.73 4.58
C ASP A 105 0.25 -2.45 3.43
N VAL A 106 0.23 -1.87 2.23
CA VAL A 106 -0.25 -2.54 1.01
C VAL A 106 0.56 -3.81 0.73
N ALA A 107 1.89 -3.72 0.80
CA ALA A 107 2.76 -4.88 0.64
C ALA A 107 2.50 -5.94 1.72
N ARG A 108 2.35 -5.51 2.98
CA ARG A 108 2.00 -6.39 4.11
C ARG A 108 0.67 -7.11 3.86
N PHE A 109 -0.38 -6.38 3.49
CA PHE A 109 -1.72 -6.91 3.25
C PHE A 109 -1.74 -7.96 2.14
N PHE A 110 -1.11 -7.68 0.99
CA PHE A 110 -1.07 -8.65 -0.10
C PHE A 110 -0.21 -9.86 0.21
N LEU A 111 0.92 -9.67 0.91
CA LEU A 111 1.76 -10.78 1.31
C LEU A 111 1.05 -11.68 2.33
N ASP A 112 0.34 -11.10 3.31
CA ASP A 112 -0.49 -11.79 4.30
C ASP A 112 -1.51 -12.71 3.59
N PHE A 113 -2.28 -12.15 2.67
CA PHE A 113 -3.20 -12.93 1.82
C PHE A 113 -2.50 -14.09 1.10
N THR A 114 -1.37 -13.84 0.43
CA THR A 114 -0.67 -14.92 -0.30
C THR A 114 -0.01 -15.94 0.63
N CYS A 115 0.29 -15.56 1.87
CA CYS A 115 0.81 -16.47 2.89
C CYS A 115 -0.30 -17.43 3.35
N ASP A 116 -1.51 -16.90 3.58
CA ASP A 116 -2.69 -17.70 3.94
C ASP A 116 -3.13 -18.63 2.82
N GLU A 117 -3.04 -18.19 1.56
CA GLU A 117 -3.36 -19.00 0.38
C GLU A 117 -2.25 -20.00 0.00
N SER A 118 -1.15 -20.07 0.76
CA SER A 118 -0.07 -21.01 0.51
C SER A 118 -0.49 -22.44 0.82
N CYS A 119 -0.33 -23.35 -0.15
CA CYS A 119 -0.57 -24.79 0.08
C CYS A 119 0.47 -25.44 1.02
N GLY A 120 1.53 -24.72 1.41
CA GLY A 120 2.53 -25.18 2.37
C GLY A 120 3.54 -26.23 1.85
N LYS A 121 3.53 -26.56 0.55
CA LYS A 121 4.35 -27.66 0.01
C LYS A 121 5.86 -27.35 -0.04
N CYS A 122 6.26 -26.19 -0.53
CA CYS A 122 7.68 -25.85 -0.69
C CYS A 122 8.17 -24.96 0.46
N PRO A 123 9.33 -25.28 1.09
CA PRO A 123 9.88 -24.47 2.17
C PRO A 123 10.11 -22.99 1.81
N PRO A 124 10.63 -22.63 0.61
CA PRO A 124 10.80 -21.22 0.24
C PRO A 124 9.50 -20.43 0.32
N CYS A 125 8.40 -20.96 -0.21
CA CYS A 125 7.10 -20.30 -0.07
C CYS A 125 6.61 -20.34 1.38
N ARG A 126 6.39 -21.54 1.97
CA ARG A 126 5.74 -21.69 3.28
C ARG A 126 6.43 -20.93 4.40
N ILE A 127 7.77 -20.94 4.41
CA ILE A 127 8.56 -20.34 5.48
C ILE A 127 9.03 -18.94 5.06
N GLY A 128 9.50 -18.79 3.83
CA GLY A 128 10.06 -17.53 3.36
C GLY A 128 9.04 -16.39 3.31
N THR A 129 7.82 -16.62 2.79
CA THR A 129 6.79 -15.56 2.77
C THR A 129 6.37 -15.18 4.18
N LYS A 130 6.30 -16.14 5.11
CA LYS A 130 6.04 -15.86 6.53
C LYS A 130 7.14 -14.99 7.15
N ARG A 131 8.42 -15.25 6.88
CA ARG A 131 9.52 -14.39 7.35
C ARG A 131 9.45 -12.99 6.79
N MET A 132 9.11 -12.86 5.50
CA MET A 132 8.88 -11.54 4.90
C MET A 132 7.71 -10.81 5.56
N LEU A 133 6.61 -11.51 5.86
CA LEU A 133 5.44 -10.93 6.51
C LEU A 133 5.79 -10.42 7.91
N GLU A 134 6.48 -11.23 8.72
CA GLU A 134 6.94 -10.83 10.06
C GLU A 134 7.81 -9.56 10.02
N ILE A 135 8.66 -9.41 8.99
CA ILE A 135 9.45 -8.19 8.80
C ILE A 135 8.54 -7.00 8.47
N LEU A 136 7.58 -7.15 7.55
CA LEU A 136 6.65 -6.07 7.20
C LEU A 136 5.78 -5.66 8.38
N GLU A 137 5.26 -6.62 9.15
CA GLU A 137 4.53 -6.37 10.38
C GLU A 137 5.37 -5.55 11.36
N ARG A 138 6.63 -5.96 11.58
CA ARG A 138 7.58 -5.22 12.41
C ARG A 138 7.78 -3.78 11.93
N ILE A 139 7.97 -3.56 10.63
CA ILE A 139 8.10 -2.21 10.06
C ILE A 139 6.82 -1.40 10.29
N THR A 140 5.65 -1.95 10.00
CA THR A 140 4.35 -1.26 10.19
C THR A 140 4.00 -1.01 11.66
N ASN A 141 4.60 -1.76 12.58
CA ASN A 141 4.48 -1.56 14.02
C ASN A 141 5.50 -0.58 14.60
N GLY A 142 6.41 -0.03 13.78
CA GLY A 142 7.46 0.89 14.22
C GLY A 142 8.66 0.23 14.87
N GLU A 143 8.75 -1.08 14.80
CA GLU A 143 9.87 -1.88 15.30
C GLU A 143 10.88 -2.21 14.17
N GLY A 144 10.70 -1.63 12.98
CA GLY A 144 11.57 -1.85 11.83
C GLY A 144 13.03 -1.48 12.07
N ARG A 145 13.93 -2.20 11.40
CA ARG A 145 15.40 -2.09 11.48
C ARG A 145 15.97 -1.65 10.13
N GLU A 146 17.15 -1.03 10.15
CA GLU A 146 17.84 -0.58 8.92
C GLU A 146 18.09 -1.72 7.92
N GLU A 147 18.41 -2.91 8.43
CA GLU A 147 18.65 -4.13 7.64
C GLU A 147 17.37 -4.74 7.02
N ASP A 148 16.18 -4.31 7.45
CA ASP A 148 14.93 -4.98 7.07
C ASP A 148 14.62 -4.88 5.59
N ILE A 149 14.97 -3.75 4.95
CA ILE A 149 14.73 -3.58 3.51
C ILE A 149 15.61 -4.54 2.70
N ASP A 150 16.87 -4.69 3.09
CA ASP A 150 17.82 -5.54 2.38
C ASP A 150 17.51 -7.02 2.64
N ASN A 151 17.14 -7.39 3.86
CA ASN A 151 16.63 -8.71 4.21
C ASN A 151 15.37 -9.06 3.41
N LEU A 152 14.41 -8.13 3.27
CA LEU A 152 13.22 -8.34 2.45
C LEU A 152 13.59 -8.59 0.98
N TYR A 153 14.54 -7.83 0.44
CA TYR A 153 14.97 -7.96 -0.95
C TYR A 153 15.65 -9.31 -1.22
N GLU A 154 16.55 -9.74 -0.32
CA GLU A 154 17.25 -11.01 -0.41
C GLU A 154 16.27 -12.20 -0.32
N LEU A 155 15.42 -12.20 0.72
CA LEU A 155 14.41 -13.25 0.90
C LEU A 155 13.45 -13.32 -0.29
N ALA A 156 12.94 -12.18 -0.75
CA ALA A 156 12.05 -12.11 -1.90
C ALA A 156 12.68 -12.71 -3.16
N SER A 157 13.96 -12.40 -3.41
CA SER A 157 14.71 -12.92 -4.56
C SER A 157 14.90 -14.44 -4.48
N ILE A 158 15.25 -14.96 -3.30
CA ILE A 158 15.40 -16.41 -3.06
C ILE A 158 14.08 -17.14 -3.27
N ILE A 159 12.99 -16.64 -2.69
CA ILE A 159 11.66 -17.26 -2.81
C ILE A 159 11.21 -17.30 -4.27
N LYS A 160 11.36 -16.18 -4.98
CA LYS A 160 11.01 -16.06 -6.39
C LYS A 160 11.76 -17.07 -7.27
N ALA A 161 13.03 -17.32 -6.99
CA ALA A 161 13.86 -18.24 -7.76
C ALA A 161 13.67 -19.73 -7.40
N SER A 162 13.21 -20.03 -6.17
CA SER A 162 13.22 -21.40 -5.63
C SER A 162 11.85 -22.00 -5.34
N ALA A 163 10.76 -21.22 -5.41
CA ALA A 163 9.41 -21.72 -5.21
C ALA A 163 8.95 -22.63 -6.36
N LEU A 164 8.18 -23.67 -6.00
CA LEU A 164 7.76 -24.73 -6.95
C LEU A 164 6.67 -24.30 -7.93
N CYS A 165 5.83 -23.32 -7.59
CA CYS A 165 4.67 -22.93 -8.40
C CYS A 165 4.58 -21.41 -8.56
N GLY A 166 3.75 -20.98 -9.51
CA GLY A 166 3.57 -19.57 -9.85
C GLY A 166 3.13 -18.69 -8.68
N LEU A 167 2.33 -19.20 -7.74
CA LEU A 167 1.97 -18.45 -6.53
C LEU A 167 3.22 -18.09 -5.74
N GLY A 168 3.99 -19.10 -5.30
CA GLY A 168 5.20 -18.85 -4.51
C GLY A 168 6.25 -18.00 -5.25
N GLN A 169 6.36 -18.15 -6.57
CA GLN A 169 7.27 -17.32 -7.37
C GLN A 169 6.84 -15.85 -7.46
N THR A 170 5.54 -15.57 -7.33
CA THR A 170 4.96 -14.22 -7.50
C THR A 170 4.55 -13.56 -6.19
N SER A 171 4.36 -14.31 -5.10
CA SER A 171 4.08 -13.77 -3.76
C SER A 171 5.01 -12.63 -3.32
N PRO A 172 6.32 -12.62 -3.67
CA PRO A 172 7.20 -11.51 -3.30
C PRO A 172 7.04 -10.23 -4.15
N ASN A 173 6.30 -10.26 -5.26
CA ASN A 173 6.21 -9.14 -6.21
C ASN A 173 5.65 -7.84 -5.60
N PRO A 174 4.59 -7.85 -4.74
CA PRO A 174 4.13 -6.64 -4.10
C PRO A 174 5.26 -5.99 -3.28
N VAL A 175 6.00 -6.79 -2.51
CA VAL A 175 7.12 -6.30 -1.68
C VAL A 175 8.26 -5.73 -2.53
N LEU A 176 8.66 -6.45 -3.58
CA LEU A 176 9.73 -5.99 -4.46
C LEU A 176 9.37 -4.68 -5.18
N SER A 177 8.13 -4.58 -5.68
CA SER A 177 7.67 -3.39 -6.38
C SER A 177 7.48 -2.19 -5.45
N THR A 178 6.97 -2.39 -4.23
CA THR A 178 6.83 -1.29 -3.26
C THR A 178 8.17 -0.84 -2.72
N ILE A 179 9.15 -1.73 -2.50
CA ILE A 179 10.51 -1.33 -2.15
C ILE A 179 11.14 -0.53 -3.30
N LYS A 180 10.97 -0.96 -4.55
CA LYS A 180 11.54 -0.28 -5.72
C LYS A 180 11.01 1.14 -5.87
N HIS A 181 9.69 1.33 -5.75
CA HIS A 181 9.04 2.59 -6.06
C HIS A 181 8.80 3.49 -4.84
N PHE A 182 8.74 2.92 -3.64
CA PHE A 182 8.36 3.63 -2.41
C PHE A 182 9.34 3.37 -1.26
N ARG A 183 10.65 3.16 -1.56
CA ARG A 183 11.69 2.94 -0.55
C ARG A 183 11.69 4.00 0.55
N ASN A 184 11.40 5.25 0.18
CA ASN A 184 11.26 6.38 1.09
C ASN A 184 10.18 6.14 2.17
N GLU A 185 9.07 5.48 1.85
CA GLU A 185 8.05 5.15 2.85
C GLU A 185 8.55 4.10 3.84
N TYR A 186 9.29 3.09 3.37
CA TYR A 186 9.95 2.12 4.26
C TYR A 186 10.92 2.82 5.20
N LEU A 187 11.75 3.73 4.68
CA LEU A 187 12.69 4.51 5.48
C LEU A 187 11.98 5.39 6.50
N ALA A 188 10.85 6.02 6.17
CA ALA A 188 10.06 6.80 7.12
C ALA A 188 9.50 5.92 8.27
N HIS A 189 9.08 4.69 7.97
CA HIS A 189 8.62 3.76 9.01
C HIS A 189 9.78 3.28 9.90
N ILE A 190 10.95 3.04 9.32
CA ILE A 190 12.12 2.50 10.02
C ILE A 190 12.83 3.58 10.86
N ARG A 191 13.14 4.74 10.27
CA ARG A 191 13.95 5.81 10.85
C ARG A 191 13.11 6.82 11.62
N ASP A 192 12.12 7.38 10.94
CA ASP A 192 11.32 8.48 11.48
C ASP A 192 10.23 7.98 12.42
N LYS A 193 9.96 6.67 12.42
CA LYS A 193 8.88 6.02 13.16
C LYS A 193 7.53 6.69 12.87
N GLN A 194 7.32 7.02 11.60
CA GLN A 194 6.11 7.66 11.10
C GLN A 194 5.57 6.96 9.86
N CYS A 195 4.25 6.99 9.72
CA CYS A 195 3.56 6.54 8.51
C CYS A 195 3.09 7.77 7.73
N PRO A 196 3.70 8.12 6.57
CA PRO A 196 3.33 9.33 5.83
C PRO A 196 1.87 9.37 5.39
N ALA A 197 1.27 8.19 5.13
CA ALA A 197 -0.13 8.06 4.76
C ALA A 197 -1.08 8.02 5.98
N GLY A 198 -0.56 7.88 7.20
CA GLY A 198 -1.34 7.82 8.43
C GLY A 198 -2.26 6.59 8.56
N VAL A 199 -1.85 5.46 7.93
CA VAL A 199 -2.60 4.19 7.93
C VAL A 199 -2.13 3.28 9.08
N CYS A 200 -0.82 3.17 9.30
CA CYS A 200 -0.25 2.30 10.33
C CYS A 200 -0.44 2.91 11.72
N ARG A 201 -1.42 2.42 12.48
CA ARG A 201 -1.81 2.98 13.79
C ARG A 201 -0.67 3.07 14.80
N SER A 202 0.22 2.08 14.82
CA SER A 202 1.38 2.03 15.72
C SER A 202 2.39 3.16 15.47
N LEU A 203 2.36 3.76 14.29
CA LEU A 203 3.25 4.85 13.86
C LEU A 203 2.56 6.22 13.90
N MET A 204 1.34 6.29 14.42
CA MET A 204 0.59 7.54 14.53
C MET A 204 1.10 8.34 15.71
N ASN A 205 1.61 9.54 15.45
CA ASN A 205 1.90 10.51 16.50
C ASN A 205 0.79 11.57 16.55
N TYR A 206 0.42 12.01 17.76
CA TYR A 206 -0.54 13.10 17.93
C TYR A 206 0.13 14.25 18.63
N VAL A 207 0.07 15.43 18.01
CA VAL A 207 0.70 16.64 18.54
C VAL A 207 -0.37 17.73 18.68
N ILE A 208 -0.41 18.36 19.84
CA ILE A 208 -1.25 19.54 20.09
C ILE A 208 -0.48 20.77 19.61
N ILE A 209 -1.09 21.56 18.71
CA ILE A 209 -0.55 22.83 18.24
C ILE A 209 -0.86 23.89 19.30
N PRO A 210 0.16 24.47 19.97
CA PRO A 210 -0.06 25.40 21.06
C PRO A 210 -0.88 26.63 20.67
N GLU A 211 -0.64 27.15 19.46
CA GLU A 211 -1.29 28.35 18.92
C GLU A 211 -2.81 28.18 18.73
N MET A 212 -3.24 26.96 18.40
CA MET A 212 -4.66 26.64 18.19
C MET A 212 -5.35 26.16 19.46
N CYS A 213 -4.59 25.70 20.46
CA CYS A 213 -5.13 25.11 21.67
C CYS A 213 -5.63 26.18 22.64
N LYS A 214 -6.92 26.15 22.98
CA LYS A 214 -7.54 27.05 23.97
C LYS A 214 -7.46 26.55 25.42
N GLY A 215 -6.78 25.42 25.66
CA GLY A 215 -6.61 24.88 27.02
C GLY A 215 -7.91 24.44 27.70
N CYS A 216 -8.85 23.86 26.94
CA CYS A 216 -10.16 23.43 27.45
C CYS A 216 -10.17 22.07 28.17
N GLY A 217 -9.10 21.27 28.07
CA GLY A 217 -8.96 19.97 28.73
C GLY A 217 -9.81 18.81 28.17
N ILE A 218 -10.65 19.03 27.15
CA ILE A 218 -11.50 17.99 26.55
C ILE A 218 -10.68 16.80 26.04
N CYS A 219 -9.54 17.07 25.41
CA CYS A 219 -8.64 16.03 24.91
C CYS A 219 -8.12 15.12 26.03
N ALA A 220 -7.72 15.69 27.17
CA ALA A 220 -7.26 14.93 28.33
C ALA A 220 -8.39 14.11 28.97
N LYS A 221 -9.60 14.69 29.11
CA LYS A 221 -10.77 13.98 29.64
C LYS A 221 -11.17 12.75 28.82
N HIS A 222 -10.96 12.78 27.50
CA HIS A 222 -11.27 11.68 26.60
C HIS A 222 -10.05 10.80 26.27
N CYS A 223 -8.91 10.99 26.96
CA CYS A 223 -7.75 10.14 26.77
C CYS A 223 -7.89 8.85 27.59
N PRO A 224 -8.07 7.67 26.96
CA PRO A 224 -8.23 6.41 27.70
C PRO A 224 -6.96 5.96 28.43
N SER A 225 -5.78 6.44 28.01
CA SER A 225 -4.50 6.10 28.64
C SER A 225 -3.94 7.22 29.52
N ASN A 226 -4.70 8.29 29.75
CA ASN A 226 -4.28 9.49 30.49
C ASN A 226 -2.99 10.17 29.99
N ALA A 227 -2.58 9.90 28.75
CA ALA A 227 -1.35 10.40 28.14
C ALA A 227 -1.35 11.91 27.79
N ILE A 228 -2.28 12.71 28.31
CA ILE A 228 -2.39 14.13 27.97
C ILE A 228 -2.42 14.94 29.25
N SER A 229 -1.40 15.78 29.44
CA SER A 229 -1.23 16.63 30.61
C SER A 229 -1.26 18.10 30.22
N GLY A 230 -1.68 18.96 31.15
CA GLY A 230 -1.78 20.40 30.93
C GLY A 230 -2.66 21.10 31.95
N GLU A 231 -2.60 22.42 31.95
CA GLU A 231 -3.39 23.27 32.83
C GLU A 231 -4.50 23.99 32.04
N ILE A 232 -5.62 24.28 32.70
CA ILE A 232 -6.72 25.04 32.12
C ILE A 232 -6.20 26.42 31.66
N LYS A 233 -6.63 26.85 30.45
CA LYS A 233 -6.16 28.06 29.75
C LYS A 233 -4.70 28.03 29.28
N LYS A 234 -3.96 26.93 29.45
CA LYS A 234 -2.65 26.70 28.82
C LYS A 234 -2.74 25.59 27.76
N PRO A 235 -1.85 25.58 26.76
CA PRO A 235 -1.74 24.45 25.84
C PRO A 235 -1.45 23.14 26.57
N TYR A 236 -2.21 22.10 26.24
CA TYR A 236 -1.97 20.73 26.71
C TYR A 236 -0.88 20.07 25.86
N VAL A 237 -0.24 19.04 26.40
CA VAL A 237 0.82 18.26 25.75
C VAL A 237 0.44 16.78 25.81
N ILE A 238 0.72 16.05 24.73
CA ILE A 238 0.53 14.60 24.65
C ILE A 238 1.88 13.95 24.92
N ASP A 239 1.94 13.03 25.87
CA ASP A 239 3.11 12.17 26.10
C ASP A 239 3.09 11.00 25.10
N PRO A 240 4.05 10.93 24.15
CA PRO A 240 4.10 9.85 23.18
C PRO A 240 4.35 8.46 23.80
N ALA A 241 4.97 8.39 24.99
CA ALA A 241 5.28 7.12 25.66
C ALA A 241 4.04 6.47 26.28
N GLU A 242 3.10 7.27 26.80
CA GLU A 242 1.84 6.78 27.37
C GLU A 242 0.69 6.72 26.33
N CYS A 243 0.87 7.34 25.16
CA CYS A 243 -0.16 7.43 24.14
C CYS A 243 -0.39 6.08 23.46
N ILE A 244 -1.59 5.51 23.61
CA ILE A 244 -2.01 4.30 22.89
C ILE A 244 -2.51 4.57 21.45
N ARG A 245 -2.23 5.77 20.94
CA ARG A 245 -2.48 6.18 19.54
C ARG A 245 -3.92 5.94 19.07
N CYS A 246 -4.92 6.13 19.94
CA CYS A 246 -6.33 5.87 19.63
C CYS A 246 -7.02 6.97 18.80
N GLY A 247 -6.47 8.19 18.76
CA GLY A 247 -7.04 9.30 18.00
C GLY A 247 -8.25 10.00 18.64
N ALA A 248 -8.75 9.52 19.78
CA ALA A 248 -9.91 10.09 20.46
C ALA A 248 -9.74 11.59 20.78
N CYS A 249 -8.53 12.00 21.16
CA CYS A 249 -8.23 13.40 21.45
C CYS A 249 -8.44 14.32 20.25
N MET A 250 -8.03 13.90 19.06
CA MET A 250 -8.16 14.68 17.82
C MET A 250 -9.63 14.76 17.36
N GLU A 251 -10.37 13.66 17.43
CA GLU A 251 -11.80 13.61 17.08
C GLU A 251 -12.62 14.55 17.98
N LYS A 252 -12.31 14.57 19.28
CA LYS A 252 -13.05 15.37 20.27
C LYS A 252 -12.55 16.81 20.40
N CYS A 253 -11.51 17.23 19.69
CA CYS A 253 -10.98 18.58 19.80
C CYS A 253 -11.87 19.58 19.02
N PRO A 254 -12.65 20.45 19.69
CA PRO A 254 -13.56 21.38 18.99
C PRO A 254 -12.81 22.47 18.21
N PHE A 255 -11.55 22.74 18.59
CA PHE A 255 -10.70 23.75 17.96
C PHE A 255 -9.80 23.19 16.85
N LYS A 256 -9.89 21.87 16.57
CA LYS A 256 -9.01 21.16 15.62
C LYS A 256 -7.52 21.45 15.86
N ALA A 257 -7.15 21.60 17.13
CA ALA A 257 -5.80 21.96 17.58
C ALA A 257 -4.84 20.76 17.66
N ILE A 258 -5.28 19.56 17.26
CA ILE A 258 -4.48 18.33 17.32
C ILE A 258 -4.26 17.84 15.90
N ARG A 259 -3.00 17.59 15.54
CA ARG A 259 -2.62 17.02 14.25
C ARG A 259 -1.94 15.67 14.42
N ARG A 260 -1.99 14.90 13.33
CA ARG A 260 -1.10 13.75 13.12
C ARG A 260 0.29 14.32 12.85
N GLY A 261 1.25 13.97 13.70
CA GLY A 261 2.64 14.40 13.59
C GLY A 261 3.42 13.60 12.57
#